data_AF-A0A9P0GDM3-F1
#
_entry.id   AF-A0A9P0GDM3-F1
#
_cell.length_a   1.000
_cell.length_b   1.000
_cell.length_c   1.000
_cell.angle_alpha   90.00
_cell.angle_beta   90.00
_cell.angle_gamma   90.00
#
_symmetry.space_group_name_H-M   'P 1'
#
loop_
_entity.id
_entity.type
_entity.pdbx_description
1 polymer ?
#
loop_
_entity_poly.entity_id
_entity_poly.type
_entity_poly.pdbx_seq_one_letter_code
_entity_poly.pdbx_strand_id
1 'polypeptide(L)'
;MPPKKKTSGKIIDGVDTTSMTREQLEEFAQRIKEENDREREERNFFQMERDKIKTFWEITKAELEEAQAQLRNKDRLIEEGEEKNEEEITVYKQRLKLVQYDHELNLTESRAETLVLLKEAQDDYAKQERDLLQDKRDLTKLIEEQELSYEAKMKAVKLEHAEELTKARVDFESRIKEIDETYEKETEDMRSYLTLKYEMKISMLEERKNQHISEMTKNHETAFNEMRSYYNDIVLNNLALISCLKDQMEVLRKNNEKMNKQVADLIVENKRLDVPLNKALEEVKDYKKQLQSYERDKLALNNNKLQLAQKNKELEELQWSYDALELRFESSEKERDELHNRFVKAVMEVQQKSGEYFSINRYNLRDD
;
A
#
# COMPACT_ATOMS: atom_id res chain seq x y z
N MET A 1 111.83 42.23 -226.76
CA MET A 1 112.84 41.17 -226.55
C MET A 1 112.67 40.60 -225.13
N PRO A 2 113.00 39.31 -224.91
CA PRO A 2 112.34 38.33 -224.01
C PRO A 2 113.01 38.26 -222.60
N PRO A 3 112.62 37.38 -221.63
CA PRO A 3 112.73 35.88 -221.63
C PRO A 3 111.41 35.17 -221.19
N LYS A 4 111.01 33.93 -221.50
CA LYS A 4 111.58 32.54 -221.53
C LYS A 4 111.83 31.85 -220.17
N LYS A 5 111.20 30.65 -220.00
CA LYS A 5 111.34 29.55 -219.00
C LYS A 5 110.42 29.63 -217.76
N LYS A 6 109.86 28.56 -217.17
CA LYS A 6 109.83 27.09 -217.38
C LYS A 6 108.64 26.53 -216.56
N THR A 7 108.02 25.48 -217.08
CA THR A 7 107.07 24.52 -216.48
C THR A 7 107.11 24.32 -214.96
N SER A 8 105.96 24.43 -214.28
CA SER A 8 105.72 23.92 -212.92
C SER A 8 104.61 22.86 -212.96
N GLY A 9 104.94 21.62 -212.59
CA GLY A 9 104.00 20.51 -212.52
C GLY A 9 102.88 20.73 -211.50
N LYS A 10 101.73 20.07 -211.72
CA LYS A 10 100.60 20.09 -210.77
C LYS A 10 100.95 19.24 -209.55
N ILE A 11 101.19 19.91 -208.42
CA ILE A 11 101.38 19.28 -207.12
C ILE A 11 100.01 19.20 -206.45
N ILE A 12 99.54 18.00 -206.10
CA ILE A 12 98.34 17.79 -205.27
C ILE A 12 98.82 17.09 -204.00
N ASP A 13 98.48 17.65 -202.85
CA ASP A 13 98.87 17.19 -201.50
C ASP A 13 100.38 16.89 -201.34
N GLY A 14 101.22 17.83 -201.78
CA GLY A 14 102.67 17.79 -201.62
C GLY A 14 103.45 16.89 -202.60
N VAL A 15 102.78 16.16 -203.51
CA VAL A 15 103.42 15.26 -204.49
C VAL A 15 103.27 15.78 -205.93
N ASP A 16 104.36 15.82 -206.71
CA ASP A 16 104.36 16.29 -208.12
C ASP A 16 103.78 15.22 -209.06
N THR A 17 102.57 15.45 -209.53
CA THR A 17 101.80 14.48 -210.32
C THR A 17 102.22 14.39 -211.79
N THR A 18 103.18 15.21 -212.24
CA THR A 18 103.54 15.29 -213.67
C THR A 18 104.48 14.19 -214.17
N SER A 19 105.14 13.44 -213.28
CA SER A 19 105.96 12.26 -213.62
C SER A 19 105.28 10.93 -213.28
N MET A 20 104.04 10.96 -212.82
CA MET A 20 103.31 9.78 -212.39
C MET A 20 102.51 9.18 -213.54
N THR A 21 102.64 7.88 -213.74
CA THR A 21 101.82 7.12 -214.69
C THR A 21 100.36 7.12 -214.23
N ARG A 22 99.40 6.89 -215.15
CA ARG A 22 97.96 6.91 -214.84
C ARG A 22 97.59 6.08 -213.61
N GLU A 23 98.22 4.92 -213.44
CA GLU A 23 98.03 4.03 -212.27
C GLU A 23 98.48 4.69 -210.94
N GLN A 24 99.59 5.42 -210.94
CA GLN A 24 100.11 6.11 -209.75
C GLN A 24 99.24 7.32 -209.35
N LEU A 25 98.62 7.98 -210.33
CA LEU A 25 97.64 9.05 -210.10
C LEU A 25 96.31 8.51 -209.56
N GLU A 26 95.88 7.32 -210.02
CA GLU A 26 94.70 6.63 -209.50
C GLU A 26 94.91 6.15 -208.05
N GLU A 27 96.08 5.60 -207.69
CA GLU A 27 96.43 5.27 -206.30
C GLU A 27 96.49 6.50 -205.39
N PHE A 28 97.03 7.62 -205.87
CA PHE A 28 97.10 8.85 -205.09
C PHE A 28 95.72 9.46 -204.82
N ALA A 29 94.84 9.45 -205.82
CA ALA A 29 93.45 9.86 -205.67
C ALA A 29 92.68 8.92 -204.73
N GLN A 30 92.96 7.62 -204.77
CA GLN A 30 92.41 6.63 -203.84
C GLN A 30 92.85 6.93 -202.40
N ARG A 31 94.14 7.20 -202.18
CA ARG A 31 94.70 7.52 -200.85
C ARG A 31 94.09 8.79 -200.25
N ILE A 32 93.97 9.88 -201.01
CA ILE A 32 93.33 11.11 -200.54
C ILE A 32 91.84 10.88 -200.24
N LYS A 33 91.16 10.06 -201.03
CA LYS A 33 89.76 9.71 -200.77
C LYS A 33 89.62 8.91 -199.48
N GLU A 34 90.48 7.91 -199.26
CA GLU A 34 90.54 7.14 -198.01
C GLU A 34 90.86 8.01 -196.80
N GLU A 35 91.74 9.01 -196.95
CA GLU A 35 92.07 9.97 -195.89
C GLU A 35 90.90 10.93 -195.61
N ASN A 36 90.18 11.39 -196.63
CA ASN A 36 88.96 12.18 -196.45
C ASN A 36 87.84 11.38 -195.79
N ASP A 37 87.68 10.12 -196.17
CA ASP A 37 86.70 9.20 -195.58
C ASP A 37 87.05 8.91 -194.12
N ARG A 38 88.34 8.70 -193.79
CA ARG A 38 88.82 8.56 -192.40
C ARG A 38 88.57 9.82 -191.59
N GLU A 39 88.90 11.00 -192.10
CA GLU A 39 88.62 12.27 -191.41
C GLU A 39 87.11 12.50 -191.21
N ARG A 40 86.27 12.05 -192.16
CA ARG A 40 84.81 12.10 -192.02
C ARG A 40 84.34 11.17 -190.91
N GLU A 41 84.85 9.95 -190.85
CA GLU A 41 84.57 8.99 -189.79
C GLU A 41 85.01 9.53 -188.42
N GLU A 42 86.21 10.11 -188.33
CA GLU A 42 86.73 10.74 -187.12
C GLU A 42 85.87 11.93 -186.69
N ARG A 43 85.52 12.85 -187.60
CA ARG A 43 84.60 13.96 -187.29
C ARG A 43 83.26 13.45 -186.78
N ASN A 44 82.71 12.42 -187.40
CA ASN A 44 81.42 11.84 -187.01
C ASN A 44 81.53 11.15 -185.63
N PHE A 45 82.63 10.45 -185.36
CA PHE A 45 82.93 9.85 -184.07
C PHE A 45 83.05 10.91 -182.97
N PHE A 46 83.86 11.96 -183.19
CA PHE A 46 83.99 13.07 -182.23
C PHE A 46 82.69 13.84 -182.04
N GLN A 47 81.85 13.94 -183.08
CA GLN A 47 80.53 14.55 -182.97
C GLN A 47 79.60 13.70 -182.08
N MET A 48 79.56 12.38 -182.29
CA MET A 48 78.80 11.47 -181.42
C MET A 48 79.31 11.49 -179.97
N GLU A 49 80.63 11.47 -179.75
CA GLU A 49 81.21 11.55 -178.41
C GLU A 49 80.92 12.90 -177.74
N ARG A 50 81.00 14.02 -178.47
CA ARG A 50 80.60 15.33 -177.96
C ARG A 50 79.12 15.35 -177.56
N ASP A 51 78.24 14.83 -178.41
CA ASP A 51 76.80 14.81 -178.16
C ASP A 51 76.48 13.89 -176.97
N LYS A 52 77.19 12.76 -176.82
CA LYS A 52 77.10 11.85 -175.67
C LYS A 52 77.63 12.47 -174.38
N ILE A 53 78.73 13.22 -174.42
CA ILE A 53 79.23 13.99 -173.27
C ILE A 53 78.22 15.07 -172.91
N LYS A 54 77.60 15.73 -173.89
CA LYS A 54 76.58 16.74 -173.67
C LYS A 54 75.34 16.14 -173.01
N THR A 55 74.85 14.99 -173.47
CA THR A 55 73.70 14.32 -172.83
C THR A 55 74.03 13.85 -171.42
N PHE A 56 75.21 13.28 -171.18
CA PHE A 56 75.64 12.94 -169.82
C PHE A 56 75.76 14.18 -168.93
N TRP A 57 76.26 15.29 -169.44
CA TRP A 57 76.32 16.54 -168.70
C TRP A 57 74.92 17.09 -168.39
N GLU A 58 73.99 17.06 -169.35
CA GLU A 58 72.60 17.47 -169.13
C GLU A 58 71.88 16.57 -168.11
N ILE A 59 72.07 15.24 -168.19
CA ILE A 59 71.51 14.27 -167.23
C ILE A 59 72.10 14.47 -165.83
N THR A 60 73.43 14.48 -165.71
CA THR A 60 74.10 14.65 -164.39
C THR A 60 73.81 16.01 -163.77
N LYS A 61 73.63 17.05 -164.60
CA LYS A 61 73.16 18.36 -164.13
C LYS A 61 71.73 18.29 -163.62
N ALA A 62 70.82 17.63 -164.35
CA ALA A 62 69.43 17.45 -163.91
C ALA A 62 69.35 16.60 -162.62
N GLU A 63 70.12 15.52 -162.52
CA GLU A 63 70.23 14.68 -161.32
C GLU A 63 70.79 15.47 -160.12
N LEU A 64 71.77 16.35 -160.36
CA LEU A 64 72.29 17.24 -159.32
C LEU A 64 71.24 18.26 -158.87
N GLU A 65 70.52 18.87 -159.79
CA GLU A 65 69.43 19.81 -159.49
C GLU A 65 68.30 19.12 -158.71
N GLU A 66 67.97 17.86 -159.07
CA GLU A 66 66.99 17.04 -158.36
C GLU A 66 67.47 16.66 -156.96
N ALA A 67 68.71 16.18 -156.81
CA ALA A 67 69.29 15.85 -155.52
C ALA A 67 69.36 17.07 -154.60
N GLN A 68 69.71 18.24 -155.13
CA GLN A 68 69.67 19.51 -154.39
C GLN A 68 68.24 19.90 -153.99
N ALA A 69 67.25 19.67 -154.85
CA ALA A 69 65.84 19.91 -154.53
C ALA A 69 65.33 18.96 -153.44
N GLN A 70 65.72 17.68 -153.50
CA GLN A 70 65.40 16.69 -152.47
C GLN A 70 66.06 17.06 -151.13
N LEU A 71 67.32 17.51 -151.14
CA LEU A 71 68.02 17.94 -149.94
C LEU A 71 67.33 19.13 -149.28
N ARG A 72 66.96 20.16 -150.06
CA ARG A 72 66.15 21.29 -149.56
C ARG A 72 64.80 20.85 -148.99
N ASN A 73 64.13 19.90 -149.63
CA ASN A 73 62.87 19.35 -149.11
C ASN A 73 63.10 18.57 -147.80
N LYS A 74 64.20 17.84 -147.66
CA LYS A 74 64.56 17.15 -146.42
C LYS A 74 64.91 18.12 -145.30
N ASP A 75 65.67 19.17 -145.60
CA ASP A 75 65.99 20.23 -144.64
C ASP A 75 64.71 20.91 -144.15
N ARG A 76 63.79 21.25 -145.07
CA ARG A 76 62.48 21.78 -144.70
C ARG A 76 61.65 20.82 -143.85
N LEU A 77 61.67 19.52 -144.13
CA LEU A 77 60.97 18.52 -143.32
C LEU A 77 61.59 18.38 -141.91
N ILE A 78 62.91 18.57 -141.79
CA ILE A 78 63.59 18.62 -140.50
C ILE A 78 63.15 19.87 -139.73
N GLU A 79 63.18 21.04 -140.36
CA GLU A 79 62.70 22.30 -139.76
C GLU A 79 61.24 22.19 -139.31
N GLU A 80 60.33 21.70 -140.17
CA GLU A 80 58.92 21.49 -139.81
C GLU A 80 58.74 20.46 -138.68
N GLY A 81 59.66 19.50 -138.54
CA GLY A 81 59.66 18.52 -137.44
C GLY A 81 60.17 19.12 -136.13
N GLU A 82 61.20 19.96 -136.20
CA GLU A 82 61.74 20.71 -135.07
C GLU A 82 60.71 21.71 -134.52
N GLU A 83 60.06 22.48 -135.41
CA GLU A 83 58.99 23.42 -135.03
C GLU A 83 57.84 22.71 -134.31
N LYS A 84 57.35 21.58 -134.84
CA LYS A 84 56.29 20.78 -134.19
C LYS A 84 56.74 20.26 -132.83
N ASN A 85 57.96 19.76 -132.72
CA ASN A 85 58.48 19.27 -131.45
C ASN A 85 58.64 20.41 -130.42
N GLU A 86 59.07 21.60 -130.85
CA GLU A 86 59.09 22.78 -129.98
C GLU A 86 57.69 23.17 -129.50
N GLU A 87 56.70 23.19 -130.40
CA GLU A 87 55.30 23.41 -130.04
C GLU A 87 54.81 22.37 -129.02
N GLU A 88 55.04 21.07 -129.27
CA GLU A 88 54.67 20.00 -128.33
C GLU A 88 55.35 20.17 -126.97
N ILE A 89 56.64 20.47 -126.93
CA ILE A 89 57.38 20.74 -125.68
C ILE A 89 56.74 21.91 -124.93
N THR A 90 56.32 22.97 -125.62
CA THR A 90 55.67 24.12 -124.96
C THR A 90 54.31 23.74 -124.37
N VAL A 91 53.51 22.94 -125.08
CA VAL A 91 52.23 22.42 -124.59
C VAL A 91 52.45 21.50 -123.39
N TYR A 92 53.41 20.58 -123.45
CA TYR A 92 53.74 19.71 -122.31
C TYR A 92 54.24 20.49 -121.10
N LYS A 93 55.06 21.53 -121.29
CA LYS A 93 55.48 22.43 -120.22
C LYS A 93 54.30 23.15 -119.57
N GLN A 94 53.35 23.65 -120.36
CA GLN A 94 52.14 24.27 -119.83
C GLN A 94 51.27 23.27 -119.06
N ARG A 95 51.08 22.07 -119.61
CA ARG A 95 50.32 21.01 -118.95
C ARG A 95 50.95 20.57 -117.63
N LEU A 96 52.28 20.44 -117.58
CA LEU A 96 53.00 20.13 -116.35
C LEU A 96 52.81 21.22 -115.29
N LYS A 97 52.89 22.50 -115.68
CA LYS A 97 52.63 23.62 -114.76
C LYS A 97 51.21 23.59 -114.20
N LEU A 98 50.21 23.32 -115.03
CA LEU A 98 48.82 23.21 -114.58
C LEU A 98 48.63 22.06 -113.59
N VAL A 99 49.20 20.88 -113.88
CA VAL A 99 49.13 19.72 -112.97
C VAL A 99 49.85 19.99 -111.64
N GLN A 100 51.00 20.67 -111.67
CA GLN A 100 51.71 21.06 -110.45
C GLN A 100 50.89 22.04 -109.62
N TYR A 101 50.32 23.07 -110.26
CA TYR A 101 49.48 24.05 -109.59
C TYR A 101 48.22 23.39 -108.99
N ASP A 102 47.56 22.51 -109.73
CA ASP A 102 46.39 21.77 -109.25
C ASP A 102 46.75 20.87 -108.06
N HIS A 103 47.90 20.18 -108.12
CA HIS A 103 48.37 19.37 -106.99
C HIS A 103 48.68 20.22 -105.76
N GLU A 104 49.36 21.36 -105.92
CA GLU A 104 49.62 22.29 -104.82
C GLU A 104 48.34 22.84 -104.23
N LEU A 105 47.37 23.23 -105.07
CA LEU A 105 46.06 23.71 -104.65
C LEU A 105 45.32 22.64 -103.84
N ASN A 106 45.19 21.42 -104.37
CA ASN A 106 44.55 20.30 -103.69
C ASN A 106 45.24 19.97 -102.35
N LEU A 107 46.57 20.06 -102.28
CA LEU A 107 47.33 19.85 -101.04
C LEU A 107 47.01 20.95 -100.01
N THR A 108 46.91 22.21 -100.45
CA THR A 108 46.55 23.32 -99.55
C THR A 108 45.11 23.25 -99.07
N GLU A 109 44.18 22.87 -99.95
CA GLU A 109 42.76 22.70 -99.63
C GLU A 109 42.56 21.56 -98.62
N SER A 110 43.15 20.38 -98.89
CA SER A 110 43.08 19.25 -97.95
C SER A 110 43.72 19.57 -96.58
N ARG A 111 44.80 20.36 -96.55
CA ARG A 111 45.38 20.85 -95.29
C ARG A 111 44.45 21.83 -94.57
N ALA A 112 43.76 22.70 -95.28
CA ALA A 112 42.79 23.61 -94.70
C ALA A 112 41.58 22.84 -94.13
N GLU A 113 41.02 21.88 -94.89
CA GLU A 113 39.92 21.03 -94.46
C GLU A 113 40.28 20.22 -93.21
N THR A 114 41.45 19.58 -93.19
CA THR A 114 41.90 18.81 -92.02
C THR A 114 42.09 19.68 -90.78
N LEU A 115 42.56 20.93 -90.94
CA LEU A 115 42.65 21.88 -89.82
C LEU A 115 41.27 22.31 -89.31
N VAL A 116 40.30 22.53 -90.20
CA VAL A 116 38.91 22.85 -89.81
C VAL A 116 38.30 21.69 -89.04
N LEU A 117 38.39 20.46 -89.57
CA LEU A 117 37.87 19.26 -88.92
C LEU A 117 38.51 19.03 -87.54
N LEU A 118 39.83 19.24 -87.42
CA LEU A 118 40.52 19.13 -86.14
C LEU A 118 40.02 20.18 -85.14
N LYS A 119 39.76 21.40 -85.61
CA LYS A 119 39.26 22.48 -84.77
C LYS A 119 37.82 22.22 -84.31
N GLU A 120 36.94 21.76 -85.20
CA GLU A 120 35.57 21.35 -84.88
C GLU A 120 35.57 20.23 -83.84
N ALA A 121 36.38 19.19 -84.03
CA ALA A 121 36.51 18.11 -83.04
C ALA A 121 37.01 18.62 -81.69
N GLN A 122 37.98 19.53 -81.67
CA GLN A 122 38.47 20.14 -80.44
C GLN A 122 37.37 20.95 -79.72
N ASP A 123 36.59 21.73 -80.47
CA ASP A 123 35.51 22.54 -79.91
C ASP A 123 34.36 21.67 -79.37
N ASP A 124 34.05 20.55 -80.04
CA ASP A 124 33.09 19.54 -79.58
C ASP A 124 33.56 18.89 -78.28
N TYR A 125 34.82 18.46 -78.18
CA TYR A 125 35.36 17.91 -76.94
C TYR A 125 35.35 18.94 -75.81
N ALA A 126 35.71 20.19 -76.09
CA ALA A 126 35.67 21.27 -75.09
C ALA A 126 34.24 21.60 -74.64
N LYS A 127 33.24 21.35 -75.48
CA LYS A 127 31.83 21.46 -75.09
C LYS A 127 31.40 20.29 -74.20
N GLN A 128 31.70 19.06 -74.62
CA GLN A 128 31.41 17.85 -73.82
C GLN A 128 32.06 17.90 -72.44
N GLU A 129 33.31 18.36 -72.34
CA GLU A 129 33.99 18.52 -71.06
C GLU A 129 33.27 19.53 -70.14
N ARG A 130 32.82 20.66 -70.70
CA ARG A 130 32.04 21.65 -69.93
C ARG A 130 30.71 21.08 -69.44
N ASP A 131 30.01 20.35 -70.29
CA ASP A 131 28.73 19.72 -69.94
C ASP A 131 28.94 18.68 -68.83
N LEU A 132 29.94 17.80 -68.94
CA LEU A 132 30.29 16.81 -67.91
C LEU A 132 30.70 17.46 -66.58
N LEU A 133 31.44 18.58 -66.62
CA LEU A 133 31.81 19.33 -65.41
C LEU A 133 30.59 19.96 -64.74
N GLN A 134 29.62 20.41 -65.53
CA GLN A 134 28.36 20.96 -65.02
C GLN A 134 27.52 19.85 -64.38
N ASP A 135 27.33 18.73 -65.08
CA ASP A 135 26.60 17.56 -64.56
C ASP A 135 27.22 17.05 -63.25
N LYS A 136 28.56 16.97 -63.18
CA LYS A 136 29.27 16.60 -61.94
C LYS A 136 28.92 17.55 -60.79
N ARG A 137 28.92 18.86 -61.02
CA ARG A 137 28.59 19.85 -59.98
C ARG A 137 27.14 19.72 -59.53
N ASP A 138 26.22 19.52 -60.47
CA ASP A 138 24.79 19.42 -60.16
C ASP A 138 24.47 18.11 -59.42
N LEU A 139 25.10 17.00 -59.81
CA LEU A 139 25.02 15.73 -59.08
C LEU A 139 25.61 15.84 -57.66
N THR A 140 26.72 16.56 -57.50
CA THR A 140 27.33 16.76 -56.17
C THR A 140 26.37 17.52 -55.26
N LYS A 141 25.77 18.61 -55.75
CA LYS A 141 24.75 19.36 -54.99
C LYS A 141 23.54 18.51 -54.65
N LEU A 142 23.04 17.70 -55.60
CA LEU A 142 21.90 16.83 -55.38
C LEU A 142 22.19 15.81 -54.26
N ILE A 143 23.39 15.24 -54.24
CA ILE A 143 23.82 14.33 -53.16
C ILE A 143 23.86 15.06 -51.82
N GLU A 144 24.50 16.23 -51.76
CA GLU A 144 24.56 17.04 -50.53
C GLU A 144 23.16 17.41 -50.01
N GLU A 145 22.24 17.80 -50.89
CA GLU A 145 20.84 18.11 -50.53
C GLU A 145 20.10 16.87 -50.01
N GLN A 146 20.33 15.70 -50.62
CA GLN A 146 19.75 14.45 -50.16
C GLN A 146 20.31 14.03 -48.80
N GLU A 147 21.62 14.14 -48.60
CA GLU A 147 22.27 13.85 -47.32
C GLU A 147 21.73 14.75 -46.20
N LEU A 148 21.61 16.05 -46.44
CA LEU A 148 21.00 17.01 -45.50
C LEU A 148 19.54 16.66 -45.20
N SER A 149 18.77 16.27 -46.22
CA SER A 149 17.38 15.84 -46.06
C SER A 149 17.27 14.57 -45.20
N TYR A 150 18.13 13.58 -45.43
CA TYR A 150 18.17 12.36 -44.63
C TYR A 150 18.63 12.63 -43.20
N GLU A 151 19.61 13.51 -43.00
CA GLU A 151 20.05 13.90 -41.67
C GLU A 151 18.94 14.60 -40.89
N ALA A 152 18.19 15.49 -41.54
CA ALA A 152 17.02 16.16 -40.96
C ALA A 152 15.93 15.15 -40.57
N LYS A 153 15.60 14.19 -41.45
CA LYS A 153 14.65 13.10 -41.15
C LYS A 153 15.12 12.24 -39.97
N MET A 154 16.41 11.89 -39.92
CA MET A 154 16.97 11.11 -38.82
C MET A 154 16.92 11.88 -37.49
N LYS A 155 17.20 13.19 -37.51
CA LYS A 155 17.06 14.07 -36.33
C LYS A 155 15.60 14.14 -35.87
N ALA A 156 14.64 14.27 -36.78
CA ALA A 156 13.21 14.27 -36.45
C ALA A 156 12.76 12.97 -35.79
N VAL A 157 13.13 11.81 -36.35
CA VAL A 157 12.79 10.49 -35.77
C VAL A 157 13.43 10.31 -34.38
N LYS A 158 14.68 10.75 -34.19
CA LYS A 158 15.33 10.69 -32.87
C LYS A 158 14.62 11.57 -31.84
N LEU A 159 14.16 12.75 -32.25
CA LEU A 159 13.41 13.66 -31.38
C LEU A 159 12.06 13.05 -30.99
N GLU A 160 11.30 12.55 -31.97
CA GLU A 160 10.02 11.87 -31.74
C GLU A 160 10.17 10.69 -30.77
N HIS A 161 11.18 9.85 -30.98
CA HIS A 161 11.47 8.74 -30.08
C HIS A 161 11.84 9.20 -28.66
N ALA A 162 12.59 10.29 -28.52
CA ALA A 162 12.92 10.86 -27.21
C ALA A 162 11.67 11.42 -26.50
N GLU A 163 10.75 12.03 -27.24
CA GLU A 163 9.46 12.48 -26.71
C GLU A 163 8.59 11.31 -26.25
N GLU A 164 8.47 10.25 -27.06
CA GLU A 164 7.74 9.03 -26.69
C GLU A 164 8.32 8.36 -25.45
N LEU A 165 9.65 8.24 -25.38
CA LEU A 165 10.33 7.69 -24.22
C LEU A 165 10.06 8.52 -22.96
N THR A 166 10.04 9.84 -23.09
CA THR A 166 9.75 10.76 -21.98
C THR A 166 8.30 10.62 -21.53
N LYS A 167 7.34 10.55 -22.46
CA LYS A 167 5.92 10.29 -22.16
C LYS A 167 5.75 8.96 -21.42
N ALA A 168 6.35 7.88 -21.93
CA ALA A 168 6.30 6.58 -21.28
C ALA A 168 6.88 6.60 -19.86
N ARG A 169 8.00 7.31 -19.63
CA ARG A 169 8.57 7.48 -18.29
C ARG A 169 7.62 8.20 -17.35
N VAL A 170 7.03 9.31 -17.79
CA VAL A 170 6.06 10.07 -16.98
C VAL A 170 4.83 9.21 -16.66
N ASP A 171 4.32 8.44 -17.62
CA ASP A 171 3.19 7.53 -17.39
C ASP A 171 3.53 6.44 -16.36
N PHE A 172 4.73 5.87 -16.43
CA PHE A 172 5.19 4.88 -15.44
C PHE A 172 5.39 5.50 -14.06
N GLU A 173 5.96 6.70 -13.97
CA GLU A 173 6.12 7.42 -12.70
C GLU A 173 4.75 7.76 -12.09
N SER A 174 3.77 8.17 -12.89
CA SER A 174 2.40 8.41 -12.42
C SER A 174 1.77 7.14 -11.87
N ARG A 175 1.88 6.02 -12.60
CA ARG A 175 1.33 4.72 -12.16
C ARG A 175 1.98 4.21 -10.89
N ILE A 176 3.31 4.39 -10.74
CA ILE A 176 4.02 4.03 -9.51
C ILE A 176 3.48 4.86 -8.34
N LYS A 177 3.37 6.18 -8.51
CA LYS A 177 2.81 7.07 -7.47
C LYS A 177 1.38 6.68 -7.09
N GLU A 178 0.53 6.41 -8.07
CA GLU A 178 -0.85 5.97 -7.81
C GLU A 178 -0.87 4.66 -7.00
N ILE A 179 -0.02 3.70 -7.35
CA ILE A 179 0.10 2.43 -6.61
C ILE A 179 0.60 2.68 -5.19
N ASP A 180 1.65 3.48 -5.01
CA ASP A 180 2.20 3.80 -3.69
C ASP A 180 1.15 4.50 -2.81
N GLU A 181 0.44 5.50 -3.35
CA GLU A 181 -0.64 6.22 -2.64
C GLU A 181 -1.78 5.26 -2.23
N THR A 182 -2.16 4.32 -3.09
CA THR A 182 -3.19 3.33 -2.75
C THR A 182 -2.75 2.43 -1.61
N TYR A 183 -1.53 1.90 -1.64
CA TYR A 183 -1.03 1.03 -0.58
C TYR A 183 -0.73 1.76 0.73
N GLU A 184 -0.25 3.01 0.66
CA GLU A 184 -0.11 3.88 1.84
C GLU A 184 -1.45 4.09 2.52
N LYS A 185 -2.49 4.40 1.74
CA LYS A 185 -3.85 4.58 2.25
C LYS A 185 -4.42 3.30 2.86
N GLU A 186 -4.30 2.16 2.18
CA GLU A 186 -4.74 0.87 2.72
C GLU A 186 -4.04 0.52 4.04
N THR A 187 -2.74 0.81 4.13
CA THR A 187 -1.95 0.60 5.34
C THR A 187 -2.42 1.51 6.48
N GLU A 188 -2.67 2.78 6.20
CA GLU A 188 -3.15 3.74 7.19
C GLU A 188 -4.57 3.44 7.68
N ASP A 189 -5.46 3.03 6.77
CA ASP A 189 -6.81 2.57 7.10
C ASP A 189 -6.75 1.33 8.01
N MET A 190 -5.87 0.37 7.71
CA MET A 190 -5.69 -0.82 8.54
C MET A 190 -5.12 -0.49 9.93
N ARG A 191 -4.16 0.44 10.01
CA ARG A 191 -3.62 0.95 11.28
C ARG A 191 -4.73 1.62 12.10
N SER A 192 -5.49 2.52 11.50
CA SER A 192 -6.60 3.21 12.14
C SER A 192 -7.66 2.23 12.66
N TYR A 193 -8.03 1.24 11.86
CA TYR A 193 -8.96 0.19 12.26
C TYR A 193 -8.46 -0.63 13.46
N LEU A 194 -7.18 -1.04 13.44
CA LEU A 194 -6.59 -1.78 14.55
C LEU A 194 -6.54 -0.94 15.83
N THR A 195 -6.10 0.32 15.74
CA THR A 195 -6.07 1.26 16.86
C THR A 195 -7.45 1.41 17.48
N LEU A 196 -8.48 1.69 16.66
CA LEU A 196 -9.86 1.80 17.13
C LEU A 196 -10.34 0.52 17.82
N LYS A 197 -10.01 -0.65 17.26
CA LYS A 197 -10.35 -1.95 17.86
C LYS A 197 -9.66 -2.17 19.20
N TYR A 198 -8.41 -1.74 19.35
CA TYR A 198 -7.68 -1.80 20.61
C TYR A 198 -8.30 -0.85 21.65
N GLU A 199 -8.56 0.39 21.28
CA GLU A 199 -9.22 1.38 22.15
C GLU A 199 -10.60 0.91 22.61
N MET A 200 -11.42 0.38 21.71
CA MET A 200 -12.74 -0.17 22.05
C MET A 200 -12.60 -1.33 23.04
N LYS A 201 -11.66 -2.25 22.83
CA LYS A 201 -11.41 -3.36 23.76
C LYS A 201 -10.96 -2.90 25.14
N ILE A 202 -10.10 -1.88 25.21
CA ILE A 202 -9.65 -1.27 26.47
C ILE A 202 -10.85 -0.66 27.18
N SER A 203 -11.65 0.16 26.49
CA SER A 203 -12.84 0.80 27.04
C SER A 203 -13.86 -0.22 27.58
N MET A 204 -14.13 -1.29 26.82
CA MET A 204 -15.03 -2.36 27.29
C MET A 204 -14.50 -3.07 28.54
N LEU A 205 -13.18 -3.30 28.61
CA LEU A 205 -12.55 -3.94 29.76
C LEU A 205 -12.55 -3.03 30.99
N GLU A 206 -12.30 -1.74 30.79
CA GLU A 206 -12.42 -0.71 31.82
C GLU A 206 -13.85 -0.62 32.34
N GLU A 207 -14.85 -0.58 31.45
CA GLU A 207 -16.25 -0.56 31.84
C GLU A 207 -16.62 -1.79 32.67
N ARG A 208 -16.23 -3.00 32.22
CA ARG A 208 -16.47 -4.24 32.98
C ARG A 208 -15.79 -4.23 34.34
N LYS A 209 -14.55 -3.74 34.44
CA LYS A 209 -13.84 -3.61 35.72
C LYS A 209 -14.50 -2.58 36.63
N ASN A 210 -14.92 -1.44 36.08
CA ASN A 210 -15.62 -0.40 36.84
C ASN A 210 -16.98 -0.89 37.34
N GLN A 211 -17.73 -1.64 36.53
CA GLN A 211 -18.95 -2.33 36.94
C GLN A 211 -18.67 -3.28 38.11
N HIS A 212 -17.64 -4.13 38.00
CA HIS A 212 -17.27 -5.05 39.09
C HIS A 212 -16.86 -4.32 40.38
N ILE A 213 -16.07 -3.23 40.27
CA ILE A 213 -15.73 -2.37 41.42
C ILE A 213 -16.99 -1.79 42.05
N SER A 214 -17.94 -1.31 41.24
CA SER A 214 -19.21 -0.78 41.73
C SER A 214 -20.04 -1.83 42.45
N GLU A 215 -20.12 -3.05 41.91
CA GLU A 215 -20.81 -4.18 42.54
C GLU A 215 -20.17 -4.57 43.87
N MET A 216 -18.84 -4.70 43.90
CA MET A 216 -18.10 -5.00 45.12
C MET A 216 -18.28 -3.90 46.18
N THR A 217 -18.24 -2.64 45.77
CA THR A 217 -18.49 -1.49 46.66
C THR A 217 -19.88 -1.56 47.27
N LYS A 218 -20.90 -1.82 46.44
CA LYS A 218 -22.29 -1.98 46.89
C LYS A 218 -22.44 -3.15 47.86
N ASN A 219 -21.83 -4.31 47.56
CA ASN A 219 -21.86 -5.49 48.43
C ASN A 219 -21.16 -5.23 49.77
N HIS A 220 -20.04 -4.50 49.76
CA HIS A 220 -19.36 -4.08 50.98
C HIS A 220 -20.21 -3.09 51.79
N GLU A 221 -20.88 -2.14 51.14
CA GLU A 221 -21.79 -1.19 51.79
C GLU A 221 -23.00 -1.90 52.41
N THR A 222 -23.60 -2.89 51.71
CA THR A 222 -24.69 -3.68 52.28
C THR A 222 -24.23 -4.50 53.47
N ALA A 223 -23.10 -5.22 53.38
CA ALA A 223 -22.57 -6.01 54.48
C ALA A 223 -22.19 -5.13 55.70
N PHE A 224 -21.63 -3.95 55.44
CA PHE A 224 -21.33 -2.98 56.50
C PHE A 224 -22.61 -2.48 57.19
N ASN A 225 -23.66 -2.17 56.41
CA ASN A 225 -24.95 -1.74 56.96
C ASN A 225 -25.64 -2.87 57.73
N GLU A 226 -25.59 -4.11 57.26
CA GLU A 226 -26.08 -5.29 57.98
C GLU A 226 -25.35 -5.49 59.31
N MET A 227 -24.02 -5.42 59.30
CA MET A 227 -23.20 -5.52 60.52
C MET A 227 -23.53 -4.39 61.49
N ARG A 228 -23.65 -3.16 60.99
CA ARG A 228 -24.05 -1.99 61.79
C ARG A 228 -25.45 -2.19 62.38
N SER A 229 -26.41 -2.70 61.61
CA SER A 229 -27.76 -3.00 62.10
C SER A 229 -27.73 -4.07 63.18
N TYR A 230 -27.00 -5.17 62.96
CA TYR A 230 -26.84 -6.26 63.93
C TYR A 230 -26.28 -5.76 65.27
N TYR A 231 -25.21 -4.96 65.24
CA TYR A 231 -24.66 -4.38 66.47
C TYR A 231 -25.62 -3.37 67.10
N ASN A 232 -26.29 -2.53 66.31
CA ASN A 232 -27.32 -1.62 66.83
C ASN A 232 -28.45 -2.39 67.53
N ASP A 233 -28.90 -3.51 66.96
CA ASP A 233 -29.95 -4.35 67.54
C ASP A 233 -29.49 -4.99 68.84
N ILE A 234 -28.23 -5.46 68.92
CA ILE A 234 -27.65 -5.92 70.19
C ILE A 234 -27.60 -4.79 71.21
N VAL A 235 -27.17 -3.59 70.81
CA VAL A 235 -27.12 -2.44 71.72
C VAL A 235 -28.53 -2.07 72.21
N LEU A 236 -29.52 -2.04 71.32
CA LEU A 236 -30.92 -1.77 71.67
C LEU A 236 -31.50 -2.85 72.57
N ASN A 237 -31.23 -4.13 72.29
CA ASN A 237 -31.66 -5.25 73.13
C ASN A 237 -31.00 -5.18 74.52
N ASN A 238 -29.68 -4.94 74.57
CA ASN A 238 -28.96 -4.76 75.83
C ASN A 238 -29.50 -3.56 76.62
N LEU A 239 -29.81 -2.44 75.96
CA LEU A 239 -30.45 -1.28 76.59
C LEU A 239 -31.84 -1.62 77.13
N ALA A 240 -32.66 -2.35 76.36
CA ALA A 240 -33.98 -2.80 76.78
C ALA A 240 -33.89 -3.76 77.97
N LEU A 241 -32.94 -4.69 77.97
CA LEU A 241 -32.66 -5.60 79.08
C LEU A 241 -32.21 -4.83 80.32
N ILE A 242 -31.30 -3.88 80.19
CA ILE A 242 -30.88 -3.00 81.29
C ILE A 242 -32.08 -2.23 81.85
N SER A 243 -32.95 -1.69 80.98
CA SER A 243 -34.16 -0.99 81.41
C SER A 243 -35.10 -1.93 82.18
N CYS A 244 -35.36 -3.13 81.66
CA CYS A 244 -36.19 -4.14 82.31
C CYS A 244 -35.63 -4.56 83.68
N LEU A 245 -34.31 -4.78 83.78
CA LEU A 245 -33.65 -5.10 85.04
C LEU A 245 -33.71 -3.92 86.03
N LYS A 246 -33.60 -2.67 85.56
CA LYS A 246 -33.82 -1.49 86.39
C LYS A 246 -35.25 -1.41 86.90
N ASP A 247 -36.25 -1.63 86.06
CA ASP A 247 -37.66 -1.65 86.45
C ASP A 247 -37.94 -2.77 87.47
N GLN A 248 -37.37 -3.97 87.26
CA GLN A 248 -37.45 -5.07 88.22
C GLN A 248 -36.77 -4.72 89.55
N MET A 249 -35.61 -4.07 89.55
CA MET A 249 -34.97 -3.57 90.76
C MET A 249 -35.84 -2.53 91.48
N GLU A 250 -36.50 -1.63 90.73
CA GLU A 250 -37.41 -0.64 91.29
C GLU A 250 -38.63 -1.30 91.97
N VAL A 251 -39.19 -2.34 91.34
CA VAL A 251 -40.28 -3.15 91.90
C VAL A 251 -39.81 -3.90 93.15
N LEU A 252 -38.65 -4.55 93.10
CA LEU A 252 -38.08 -5.25 94.25
C LEU A 252 -37.78 -4.29 95.39
N ARG A 253 -37.29 -3.09 95.10
CA ARG A 253 -37.05 -2.03 96.08
C ARG A 253 -38.35 -1.59 96.75
N LYS A 254 -39.42 -1.34 95.97
CA LYS A 254 -40.75 -1.04 96.51
C LYS A 254 -41.33 -2.19 97.33
N ASN A 255 -41.13 -3.44 96.90
CA ASN A 255 -41.57 -4.61 97.67
C ASN A 255 -40.78 -4.78 98.96
N ASN A 256 -39.47 -4.52 98.94
CA ASN A 256 -38.63 -4.57 100.13
C ASN A 256 -39.01 -3.43 101.10
N GLU A 257 -39.30 -2.22 100.61
CA GLU A 257 -39.86 -1.14 101.44
C GLU A 257 -41.22 -1.51 102.05
N LYS A 258 -42.11 -2.16 101.29
CA LYS A 258 -43.38 -2.69 101.82
C LYS A 258 -43.17 -3.78 102.87
N MET A 259 -42.28 -4.73 102.60
CA MET A 259 -41.96 -5.83 103.52
C MET A 259 -41.33 -5.29 104.80
N ASN A 260 -40.42 -4.32 104.71
CA ASN A 260 -39.83 -3.66 105.87
C ASN A 260 -40.88 -2.92 106.70
N LYS A 261 -41.88 -2.29 106.06
CA LYS A 261 -43.04 -1.72 106.79
C LYS A 261 -43.86 -2.80 107.48
N GLN A 262 -44.18 -3.90 106.81
CA GLN A 262 -44.91 -5.03 107.42
C GLN A 262 -44.13 -5.65 108.58
N VAL A 263 -42.82 -5.81 108.45
CA VAL A 263 -41.96 -6.29 109.54
C VAL A 263 -41.95 -5.30 110.71
N ALA A 264 -41.90 -3.98 110.44
CA ALA A 264 -42.00 -2.97 111.48
C ALA A 264 -43.35 -3.01 112.21
N ASP A 265 -44.46 -3.15 111.46
CA ASP A 265 -45.81 -3.26 112.02
C ASP A 265 -45.96 -4.54 112.86
N LEU A 266 -45.44 -5.67 112.38
CA LEU A 266 -45.41 -6.94 113.12
C LEU A 266 -44.55 -6.84 114.39
N ILE A 267 -43.42 -6.13 114.37
CA ILE A 267 -42.60 -5.91 115.56
C ILE A 267 -43.37 -5.08 116.61
N VAL A 268 -44.11 -4.06 116.18
CA VAL A 268 -44.96 -3.24 117.07
C VAL A 268 -46.09 -4.09 117.65
N GLU A 269 -46.76 -4.91 116.84
CA GLU A 269 -47.84 -5.76 117.28
C GLU A 269 -47.36 -6.89 118.22
N ASN A 270 -46.18 -7.46 117.97
CA ASN A 270 -45.56 -8.45 118.84
C ASN A 270 -45.21 -7.83 120.21
N LYS A 271 -44.66 -6.61 120.25
CA LYS A 271 -44.46 -5.86 121.51
C LYS A 271 -45.77 -5.56 122.25
N ARG A 272 -46.88 -5.32 121.55
CA ARG A 272 -48.20 -5.08 122.16
C ARG A 272 -48.75 -6.36 122.82
N LEU A 273 -48.50 -7.53 122.22
CA LEU A 273 -48.97 -8.84 122.70
C LEU A 273 -48.12 -9.42 123.84
N ASP A 274 -46.90 -8.91 124.04
CA ASP A 274 -45.98 -9.36 125.09
C ASP A 274 -46.50 -9.05 126.51
N VAL A 275 -47.17 -7.91 126.69
CA VAL A 275 -47.76 -7.48 127.98
C VAL A 275 -48.93 -8.37 128.44
N PRO A 276 -49.95 -8.67 127.60
CA PRO A 276 -51.01 -9.60 127.99
C PRO A 276 -50.53 -11.05 128.12
N LEU A 277 -49.53 -11.49 127.35
CA LEU A 277 -48.97 -12.85 127.46
C LEU A 277 -48.27 -13.08 128.81
N ASN A 278 -47.47 -12.11 129.27
CA ASN A 278 -46.82 -12.20 130.57
C ASN A 278 -47.84 -12.16 131.73
N LYS A 279 -48.90 -11.34 131.64
CA LYS A 279 -50.00 -11.37 132.62
C LYS A 279 -50.71 -12.73 132.68
N ALA A 280 -51.01 -13.33 131.53
CA ALA A 280 -51.65 -14.65 131.48
C ALA A 280 -50.74 -15.76 132.05
N LEU A 281 -49.41 -15.67 131.85
CA LEU A 281 -48.46 -16.61 132.44
C LEU A 281 -48.36 -16.48 133.97
N GLU A 282 -48.40 -15.26 134.50
CA GLU A 282 -48.45 -14.99 135.95
C GLU A 282 -49.74 -15.56 136.56
N GLU A 283 -50.89 -15.33 135.92
CA GLU A 283 -52.19 -15.85 136.36
C GLU A 283 -52.24 -17.39 136.35
N VAL A 284 -51.69 -18.05 135.32
CA VAL A 284 -51.58 -19.52 135.28
C VAL A 284 -50.69 -20.06 136.41
N LYS A 285 -49.63 -19.34 136.78
CA LYS A 285 -48.75 -19.72 137.88
C LYS A 285 -49.46 -19.62 139.24
N ASP A 286 -50.29 -18.60 139.44
CA ASP A 286 -51.09 -18.42 140.65
C ASP A 286 -52.24 -19.44 140.75
N TYR A 287 -52.93 -19.74 139.65
CA TYR A 287 -53.95 -20.79 139.63
C TYR A 287 -53.37 -22.18 139.90
N LYS A 288 -52.15 -22.48 139.43
CA LYS A 288 -51.47 -23.74 139.78
C LYS A 288 -51.17 -23.86 141.28
N LYS A 289 -50.77 -22.75 141.94
CA LYS A 289 -50.57 -22.75 143.40
C LYS A 289 -51.87 -22.95 144.17
N GLN A 290 -52.95 -22.31 143.73
CA GLN A 290 -54.28 -22.47 144.33
C GLN A 290 -54.80 -23.90 144.17
N LEU A 291 -54.63 -24.52 143.00
CA LEU A 291 -55.02 -25.90 142.73
C LEU A 291 -54.26 -26.90 143.63
N GLN A 292 -52.95 -26.69 143.81
CA GLN A 292 -52.16 -27.51 144.74
C GLN A 292 -52.63 -27.40 146.20
N SER A 293 -53.07 -26.22 146.64
CA SER A 293 -53.65 -26.06 147.99
C SER A 293 -54.99 -26.79 148.11
N TYR A 294 -55.85 -26.70 147.07
CA TYR A 294 -57.16 -27.33 147.04
C TYR A 294 -57.08 -28.87 147.04
N GLU A 295 -56.11 -29.46 146.32
CA GLU A 295 -55.86 -30.91 146.37
C GLU A 295 -55.41 -31.37 147.76
N ARG A 296 -54.60 -30.55 148.45
CA ARG A 296 -54.14 -30.81 149.82
C ARG A 296 -55.31 -30.80 150.82
N ASP A 297 -56.21 -29.84 150.69
CA ASP A 297 -57.40 -29.70 151.53
C ASP A 297 -58.42 -30.81 151.26
N LYS A 298 -58.57 -31.24 150.01
CA LYS A 298 -59.45 -32.37 149.63
C LYS A 298 -59.01 -33.70 150.25
N LEU A 299 -57.69 -33.94 150.30
CA LEU A 299 -57.12 -35.11 150.97
C LEU A 299 -57.33 -35.06 152.50
N ALA A 300 -57.14 -33.90 153.12
CA ALA A 300 -57.40 -33.70 154.55
C ALA A 300 -58.87 -33.91 154.93
N LEU A 301 -59.81 -33.43 154.09
CA LEU A 301 -61.25 -33.60 154.28
C LEU A 301 -61.67 -35.08 154.21
N ASN A 302 -61.05 -35.87 153.33
CA ASN A 302 -61.37 -37.29 153.19
C ASN A 302 -60.92 -38.10 154.42
N ASN A 303 -59.74 -37.81 154.96
CA ASN A 303 -59.25 -38.44 156.20
C ASN A 303 -60.14 -38.09 157.41
N ASN A 304 -60.58 -36.83 157.53
CA ASN A 304 -61.51 -36.40 158.59
C ASN A 304 -62.88 -37.08 158.47
N LYS A 305 -63.42 -37.26 157.25
CA LYS A 305 -64.68 -38.01 157.05
C LYS A 305 -64.58 -39.47 157.51
N LEU A 306 -63.43 -40.11 157.30
CA LEU A 306 -63.22 -41.49 157.70
C LEU A 306 -63.12 -41.65 159.23
N GLN A 307 -62.46 -40.69 159.91
CA GLN A 307 -62.44 -40.62 161.38
C GLN A 307 -63.82 -40.32 161.99
N LEU A 308 -64.60 -39.44 161.35
CA LEU A 308 -65.97 -39.11 161.80
C LEU A 308 -66.90 -40.33 161.72
N ALA A 309 -66.78 -41.14 160.67
CA ALA A 309 -67.56 -42.37 160.52
C ALA A 309 -67.25 -43.41 161.61
N GLN A 310 -65.99 -43.53 162.03
CA GLN A 310 -65.61 -44.38 163.17
C GLN A 310 -66.18 -43.86 164.48
N LYS A 311 -66.12 -42.54 164.72
CA LYS A 311 -66.66 -41.92 165.95
C LYS A 311 -68.18 -42.00 166.05
N ASN A 312 -68.90 -41.91 164.94
CA ASN A 312 -70.36 -42.12 164.94
C ASN A 312 -70.74 -43.57 165.29
N LYS A 313 -69.92 -44.55 164.92
CA LYS A 313 -70.16 -45.96 165.26
C LYS A 313 -69.98 -46.23 166.77
N GLU A 314 -68.97 -45.60 167.38
CA GLU A 314 -68.79 -45.61 168.85
C GLU A 314 -69.97 -44.91 169.57
N LEU A 315 -70.56 -43.89 168.95
CA LEU A 315 -71.68 -43.12 169.52
C LEU A 315 -73.00 -43.92 169.49
N GLU A 316 -73.24 -44.71 168.44
CA GLU A 316 -74.39 -45.62 168.36
C GLU A 316 -74.32 -46.74 169.41
N GLU A 317 -73.14 -47.31 169.68
CA GLU A 317 -72.95 -48.29 170.76
C GLU A 317 -73.20 -47.66 172.14
N LEU A 318 -72.79 -46.41 172.33
CA LEU A 318 -73.00 -45.67 173.58
C LEU A 318 -74.48 -45.30 173.79
N GLN A 319 -75.19 -44.91 172.73
CA GLN A 319 -76.64 -44.68 172.75
C GLN A 319 -77.41 -45.93 173.15
N TRP A 320 -77.03 -47.10 172.61
CA TRP A 320 -77.65 -48.36 173.01
C TRP A 320 -77.48 -48.66 174.51
N SER A 321 -76.35 -48.26 175.10
CA SER A 321 -76.13 -48.38 176.54
C SER A 321 -76.93 -47.36 177.37
N TYR A 322 -77.13 -46.16 176.82
CA TYR A 322 -77.88 -45.09 177.47
C TYR A 322 -79.38 -45.41 177.50
N ASP A 323 -79.96 -45.87 176.39
CA ASP A 323 -81.39 -46.21 176.30
C ASP A 323 -81.76 -47.37 177.25
N ALA A 324 -80.85 -48.34 177.43
CA ALA A 324 -81.03 -49.41 178.42
C ALA A 324 -81.02 -48.91 179.88
N LEU A 325 -80.33 -47.79 180.14
CA LEU A 325 -80.26 -47.14 181.45
C LEU A 325 -81.48 -46.24 181.68
N GLU A 326 -81.97 -45.58 180.64
CA GLU A 326 -83.17 -44.73 180.65
C GLU A 326 -84.43 -45.56 180.96
N LEU A 327 -84.53 -46.76 180.37
CA LEU A 327 -85.58 -47.74 180.70
C LEU A 327 -85.57 -48.20 182.18
N ARG A 328 -84.43 -48.15 182.87
CA ARG A 328 -84.36 -48.38 184.32
C ARG A 328 -84.76 -47.15 185.13
N PHE A 329 -84.45 -45.95 184.65
CA PHE A 329 -84.76 -44.70 185.32
C PHE A 329 -86.26 -44.39 185.31
N GLU A 330 -86.95 -44.62 184.19
CA GLU A 330 -88.41 -44.41 184.11
C GLU A 330 -89.20 -45.32 185.05
N SER A 331 -88.71 -46.54 185.30
CA SER A 331 -89.33 -47.43 186.30
C SER A 331 -89.27 -46.83 187.70
N SER A 332 -88.25 -46.03 188.02
CA SER A 332 -88.14 -45.29 189.29
C SER A 332 -88.93 -43.97 189.30
N GLU A 333 -89.13 -43.33 188.14
CA GLU A 333 -90.02 -42.16 188.04
C GLU A 333 -91.50 -42.52 188.22
N LYS A 334 -91.93 -43.68 187.71
CA LYS A 334 -93.29 -44.20 187.97
C LYS A 334 -93.56 -44.40 189.46
N GLU A 335 -92.57 -44.82 190.25
CA GLU A 335 -92.69 -44.94 191.71
C GLU A 335 -92.76 -43.57 192.41
N ARG A 336 -92.11 -42.54 191.88
CA ARG A 336 -92.13 -41.16 192.41
C ARG A 336 -93.48 -40.47 192.17
N ASP A 337 -94.04 -40.60 190.98
CA ASP A 337 -95.24 -39.83 190.61
C ASP A 337 -96.52 -40.43 191.19
N GLU A 338 -96.54 -41.73 191.51
CA GLU A 338 -97.57 -42.35 192.35
C GLU A 338 -97.64 -41.73 193.75
N LEU A 339 -96.52 -41.24 194.29
CA LEU A 339 -96.48 -40.47 195.54
C LEU A 339 -97.00 -39.03 195.36
N HIS A 340 -96.70 -38.38 194.23
CA HIS A 340 -97.14 -37.00 193.95
C HIS A 340 -98.66 -36.91 193.71
N ASN A 341 -99.24 -37.94 193.09
CA ASN A 341 -100.69 -38.15 192.96
C ASN A 341 -101.47 -38.15 194.30
N ARG A 342 -100.81 -38.33 195.45
CA ARG A 342 -101.48 -38.28 196.78
C ARG A 342 -101.42 -36.92 197.46
N PHE A 343 -100.46 -36.06 197.12
CA PHE A 343 -100.26 -34.78 197.80
C PHE A 343 -101.12 -33.64 197.21
N VAL A 344 -101.20 -33.53 195.88
CA VAL A 344 -101.92 -32.42 195.22
C VAL A 344 -103.43 -32.51 195.40
N LYS A 345 -103.97 -33.74 195.49
CA LYS A 345 -105.37 -34.01 195.84
C LYS A 345 -105.80 -33.40 197.20
N ALA A 346 -104.85 -33.07 198.08
CA ALA A 346 -105.12 -32.49 199.40
C ALA A 346 -104.98 -30.95 199.47
N VAL A 347 -104.39 -30.29 198.46
CA VAL A 347 -104.00 -28.86 198.56
C VAL A 347 -105.05 -27.88 198.03
N MET A 348 -105.77 -28.14 196.93
CA MET A 348 -106.67 -27.11 196.36
C MET A 348 -108.16 -27.21 196.72
N GLU A 349 -108.56 -28.25 197.46
CA GLU A 349 -109.79 -28.21 198.27
C GLU A 349 -109.80 -27.02 199.28
N VAL A 350 -108.63 -26.41 199.55
CA VAL A 350 -108.46 -25.30 200.51
C VAL A 350 -108.67 -23.90 199.89
N GLN A 351 -108.49 -23.71 198.58
CA GLN A 351 -108.65 -22.39 197.94
C GLN A 351 -110.09 -22.08 197.49
N GLN A 352 -111.01 -23.02 197.73
CA GLN A 352 -112.45 -22.93 197.49
C GLN A 352 -113.21 -21.99 198.47
N LYS A 353 -112.58 -21.26 199.41
CA LYS A 353 -113.33 -20.75 200.60
C LYS A 353 -113.06 -19.34 201.17
N SER A 354 -112.37 -18.41 200.51
CA SER A 354 -112.16 -17.06 201.08
C SER A 354 -112.11 -16.00 199.98
N GLY A 355 -113.13 -15.18 199.70
CA GLY A 355 -114.04 -14.43 200.59
C GLY A 355 -113.87 -12.95 200.19
N GLU A 356 -114.78 -12.29 199.45
CA GLU A 356 -116.09 -11.77 199.87
C GLU A 356 -116.10 -11.12 201.27
N TYR A 357 -116.04 -9.77 201.29
CA TYR A 357 -116.36 -8.79 202.37
C TYR A 357 -115.31 -8.42 203.46
N PHE A 358 -115.24 -7.10 203.77
CA PHE A 358 -114.52 -6.32 204.82
C PHE A 358 -113.26 -5.55 204.37
N SER A 359 -113.34 -4.26 204.00
CA SER A 359 -113.37 -3.15 205.00
C SER A 359 -113.94 -1.81 204.47
N ILE A 360 -114.99 -1.29 205.16
CA ILE A 360 -115.45 0.10 205.21
C ILE A 360 -114.79 0.79 206.44
N ASN A 361 -113.90 1.77 206.21
CA ASN A 361 -113.21 2.79 207.07
C ASN A 361 -111.78 2.96 206.51
N ARG A 362 -111.39 4.01 205.76
CA ARG A 362 -111.75 5.43 205.79
C ARG A 362 -112.66 5.81 204.60
N TYR A 363 -113.91 6.13 204.97
CA TYR A 363 -114.96 6.91 204.30
C TYR A 363 -115.11 6.75 202.78
N ASN A 364 -115.93 5.80 202.32
CA ASN A 364 -117.40 5.83 202.20
C ASN A 364 -117.89 7.01 201.38
N LEU A 365 -118.79 6.74 200.45
CA LEU A 365 -119.08 7.53 199.25
C LEU A 365 -118.16 7.06 198.13
N ARG A 366 -118.69 6.42 197.11
CA ARG A 366 -120.08 6.34 196.68
C ARG A 366 -120.04 5.24 195.63
N ASP A 367 -120.72 4.15 195.95
CA ASP A 367 -122.04 3.85 195.39
C ASP A 367 -121.85 3.27 193.97
N ASP A 368 -122.46 2.11 193.77
CA ASP A 368 -122.68 1.37 192.51
C ASP A 368 -121.62 0.35 192.04
#